data_AF-A0A914IK37-F1
#
_entry.id   AF-A0A914IK37-F1
#
_cell.length_a   1.000
_cell.length_b   1.000
_cell.length_c   1.000
_cell.angle_alpha   90.00
_cell.angle_beta   90.00
_cell.angle_gamma   90.00
#
_symmetry.space_group_name_H-M   'P 1'
#
loop_
_entity.id
_entity.type
_entity.pdbx_description
1 polymer ?
#
loop_
_entity_poly.entity_id
_entity_poly.type
_entity_poly.pdbx_seq_one_letter_code
_entity_poly.pdbx_strand_id
1 'polypeptide(L)'
;MATLFKVMRQPSPLGENYVVIRNPSKEPVMKIERVVASLYPIGKAMGLLGTNCVYWFKRMDGTVLGYVRPKLVLNSNTLIVKFTSTNTDLQVRAIMVGVALLFMITEAYPLLRAMLLESMKKDTL
;
A
#
# COMPACT_ATOMS: atom_id res chain seq x y z
N MET A 1 18.05 8.89 16.10
CA MET A 1 18.05 7.43 15.86
C MET A 1 16.98 7.12 14.82
N ALA A 2 17.32 6.45 13.72
CA ALA A 2 16.35 6.14 12.66
C ALA A 2 15.67 4.80 12.92
N THR A 3 14.34 4.74 12.87
CA THR A 3 13.59 3.48 12.95
C THR A 3 13.33 2.97 11.54
N LEU A 4 13.77 1.74 11.25
CA LEU A 4 13.58 1.13 9.94
C LEU A 4 12.42 0.14 9.96
N PHE A 5 11.56 0.24 8.94
CA PHE A 5 10.42 -0.65 8.74
C PHE A 5 10.60 -1.43 7.45
N LYS A 6 10.22 -2.71 7.47
CA LYS A 6 10.24 -3.57 6.30
C LYS A 6 8.83 -4.05 5.99
N VAL A 7 8.43 -3.96 4.73
CA VAL A 7 7.16 -4.52 4.24
C VAL A 7 7.44 -5.91 3.67
N MET A 8 6.69 -6.90 4.13
CA MET A 8 6.81 -8.28 3.68
C MET A 8 5.48 -8.77 3.13
N ARG A 9 5.54 -9.57 2.06
CA ARG A 9 4.36 -10.26 1.53
C ARG A 9 3.95 -11.38 2.49
N GLN A 10 2.65 -11.52 2.68
CA GLN A 10 2.03 -12.60 3.44
C GLN A 10 1.04 -13.34 2.52
N PRO A 11 1.20 -14.66 2.32
CA PRO A 11 0.25 -15.44 1.54
C PRO A 11 -1.16 -15.35 2.14
N SER A 12 -2.16 -15.18 1.29
CA SER A 12 -3.56 -15.16 1.72
C SER A 12 -4.46 -15.75 0.62
N PRO A 13 -5.55 -16.46 0.98
CA PRO A 13 -6.46 -17.08 0.01
C PRO A 13 -7.15 -16.06 -0.91
N LEU A 14 -7.32 -14.82 -0.44
CA LEU A 14 -8.09 -13.77 -1.13
C LEU A 14 -7.21 -12.75 -1.88
N GLY A 15 -5.89 -12.95 -1.91
CA GLY A 15 -4.95 -12.08 -2.61
C GLY A 15 -3.64 -11.83 -1.86
N GLU A 16 -2.85 -10.86 -2.34
CA GLU A 16 -1.58 -10.48 -1.69
C GLU A 16 -1.87 -9.61 -0.45
N ASN A 17 -1.61 -10.16 0.75
CA ASN A 17 -1.56 -9.40 1.98
C ASN A 17 -0.11 -9.03 2.29
N TYR A 18 0.06 -8.03 3.16
CA TYR A 18 1.37 -7.58 3.58
C TYR A 18 1.43 -7.38 5.10
N VAL A 19 2.62 -7.48 5.65
CA VAL A 19 2.91 -7.16 7.05
C VAL A 19 4.07 -6.16 7.10
N VAL A 20 3.92 -5.14 7.94
CA VAL A 20 5.00 -4.21 8.24
C VAL A 20 5.65 -4.65 9.54
N ILE A 21 6.95 -4.92 9.48
CA ILE A 21 7.76 -5.30 10.64
C ILE A 21 8.73 -4.17 10.99
N ARG A 22 8.96 -3.97 12.28
CA ARG A 22 10.01 -3.08 12.79
C ARG A 22 11.34 -3.83 12.78
N ASN A 23 12.38 -3.23 12.20
CA ASN A 23 13.75 -3.74 12.22
C ASN A 23 14.53 -3.04 13.36
N PRO A 24 15.33 -3.73 14.19
CA PRO A 24 15.67 -5.16 14.19
C PRO A 24 14.77 -6.08 15.02
N SER A 25 13.77 -5.56 15.74
CA SER A 25 12.95 -6.37 16.67
C SER A 25 12.11 -7.46 16.00
N LYS A 26 11.95 -7.40 14.67
CA LYS A 26 11.08 -8.28 13.86
C LYS A 26 9.63 -8.30 14.35
N GLU A 27 9.25 -7.29 15.11
CA GLU A 27 7.92 -7.17 15.67
C GLU A 27 6.95 -6.67 14.58
N PRO A 28 5.83 -7.37 14.34
CA PRO A 28 4.83 -6.92 13.39
C PRO A 28 4.05 -5.76 13.98
N VAL A 29 4.08 -4.62 13.29
CA VAL A 29 3.45 -3.37 13.74
C VAL A 29 2.07 -3.21 13.09
N MET A 30 1.92 -3.73 11.87
CA MET A 30 0.76 -3.47 11.04
C MET A 30 0.56 -4.57 10.02
N LYS A 31 -0.70 -4.91 9.77
CA LYS A 31 -1.12 -5.77 8.67
C LYS A 31 -1.77 -4.91 7.60
N ILE A 32 -1.55 -5.25 6.34
CA ILE A 32 -2.16 -4.58 5.20
C ILE A 32 -2.87 -5.61 4.36
N GLU A 33 -4.16 -5.41 4.17
CA GLU A 33 -5.02 -6.36 3.48
C GLU A 33 -5.52 -5.76 2.17
N ARG A 34 -5.38 -6.51 1.08
CA ARG A 34 -5.97 -6.13 -0.20
C ARG A 34 -7.46 -6.45 -0.15
N VAL A 35 -8.29 -5.47 -0.49
CA VAL A 35 -9.74 -5.61 -0.53
C VAL A 35 -10.20 -5.49 -1.98
N VAL A 36 -10.98 -6.47 -2.43
CA VAL A 36 -11.66 -6.42 -3.72
C VAL A 36 -12.99 -5.71 -3.51
N ALA A 37 -13.15 -4.52 -4.09
CA ALA A 37 -14.38 -3.76 -4.03
C ALA A 37 -15.04 -3.72 -5.41
N SER A 38 -16.30 -4.16 -5.49
CA SER A 38 -17.03 -4.50 -6.73
C SER A 38 -17.09 -3.38 -7.78
N LEU A 39 -17.10 -2.12 -7.37
CA LEU A 39 -17.21 -0.97 -8.29
C LEU A 39 -15.90 -0.60 -8.99
N TYR A 40 -14.75 -0.92 -8.41
CA TYR A 40 -13.45 -0.50 -8.94
C TYR A 40 -13.01 -1.29 -10.19
N PRO A 41 -13.25 -2.61 -10.30
CA PRO A 41 -13.05 -3.34 -11.55
C PRO A 41 -13.84 -2.75 -12.72
N ILE A 42 -15.10 -2.36 -12.48
CA ILE A 42 -15.97 -1.75 -13.50
C ILE A 42 -15.39 -0.39 -13.92
N GLY A 43 -15.05 0.47 -12.95
CA GLY A 43 -14.46 1.77 -13.25
C GLY A 43 -13.12 1.66 -14.01
N LYS A 44 -12.31 0.65 -13.72
CA LYS A 44 -11.08 0.36 -14.47
C LYS A 44 -11.36 -0.09 -15.90
N ALA A 45 -12.31 -1.01 -16.09
CA ALA A 45 -12.70 -1.49 -17.42
C ALA A 45 -13.25 -0.36 -18.31
N MET A 46 -13.95 0.61 -17.72
CA MET A 46 -14.48 1.79 -18.40
C MET A 46 -13.44 2.92 -18.61
N GLY A 47 -12.17 2.73 -18.22
CA GLY A 47 -11.12 3.74 -18.33
C GLY A 47 -11.23 4.89 -17.32
N LEU A 48 -12.12 4.80 -16.33
CA LEU A 48 -12.34 5.82 -15.30
C LEU A 48 -11.30 5.73 -14.17
N LEU A 49 -10.59 4.61 -14.05
CA LEU A 49 -9.63 4.33 -12.99
C LEU A 49 -8.36 3.68 -13.54
N GLY A 50 -7.19 4.15 -13.08
CA GLY A 50 -5.91 3.50 -13.37
C GLY A 50 -5.66 2.21 -12.59
N THR A 51 -6.33 2.01 -11.45
CA THR A 51 -6.15 0.83 -10.59
C THR A 51 -7.45 0.45 -9.88
N ASN A 52 -7.59 -0.83 -9.56
CA ASN A 52 -8.71 -1.38 -8.79
C ASN A 52 -8.33 -1.70 -7.33
N CYS A 53 -7.10 -1.37 -6.91
CA CYS A 53 -6.55 -1.84 -5.64
C CYS A 53 -6.95 -0.96 -4.47
N VAL A 54 -7.61 -1.58 -3.49
CA VAL A 54 -7.91 -0.99 -2.19
C VAL A 54 -7.10 -1.74 -1.13
N TYR A 55 -6.44 -1.00 -0.25
CA TYR A 55 -5.65 -1.56 0.85
C TYR A 55 -6.17 -1.06 2.18
N TRP A 56 -6.43 -1.97 3.11
CA TRP A 56 -6.78 -1.64 4.49
C TRP A 56 -5.55 -1.80 5.38
N PHE A 57 -5.20 -0.74 6.08
CA PHE A 57 -4.14 -0.73 7.08
C PHE A 57 -4.77 -1.07 8.42
N LYS A 58 -4.31 -2.15 9.03
CA LYS A 58 -4.82 -2.67 10.29
C LYS A 58 -3.69 -2.81 11.29
N ARG A 59 -3.99 -2.54 12.56
CA ARG A 59 -3.14 -3.01 13.66
C ARG A 59 -3.24 -4.55 13.74
N MET A 60 -2.30 -5.18 14.41
CA MET A 60 -2.28 -6.63 14.60
C MET A 60 -3.51 -7.18 15.33
N ASP A 61 -4.20 -6.36 16.13
CA ASP A 61 -5.48 -6.69 16.79
C ASP A 61 -6.70 -6.60 15.85
N GLY A 62 -6.51 -6.23 14.58
CA GLY A 62 -7.59 -6.09 13.59
C GLY A 62 -8.19 -4.69 13.49
N THR A 63 -7.82 -3.76 14.37
CA THR A 63 -8.30 -2.37 14.34
C THR A 63 -7.88 -1.67 13.04
N VAL A 64 -8.84 -1.07 12.33
CA VAL A 64 -8.55 -0.32 11.09
C VAL A 64 -7.91 1.04 11.43
N LEU A 65 -6.71 1.24 10.93
CA LEU A 65 -5.90 2.46 11.08
C LEU A 65 -6.11 3.42 9.90
N GLY A 66 -6.58 2.89 8.77
CA GLY A 66 -6.90 3.65 7.58
C GLY A 66 -6.93 2.78 6.34
N TYR A 67 -7.05 3.42 5.18
CA TYR A 67 -7.10 2.72 3.90
C TYR A 67 -6.57 3.57 2.76
N VAL A 68 -6.10 2.89 1.72
CA VAL A 68 -5.75 3.47 0.43
C VAL A 68 -6.76 3.00 -0.60
N ARG A 69 -7.27 3.92 -1.41
CA ARG A 69 -8.19 3.63 -2.52
C ARG A 69 -7.93 4.56 -3.70
N PRO A 70 -8.22 4.15 -4.94
CA PRO A 70 -8.16 5.06 -6.06
C PRO A 70 -9.32 6.06 -5.99
N LYS A 71 -9.06 7.28 -6.46
CA LYS A 71 -10.07 8.32 -6.58
C LYS A 71 -10.91 8.03 -7.83
N LEU A 72 -12.23 8.07 -7.68
CA LEU A 72 -13.18 7.99 -8.79
C LEU A 72 -13.19 9.31 -9.56
N VAL A 73 -12.15 9.60 -10.35
CA VAL A 73 -12.08 10.76 -11.25
C VAL A 73 -11.55 10.30 -12.60
N LEU A 74 -12.27 10.68 -13.65
CA LEU A 74 -11.94 10.45 -15.06
C LEU A 74 -10.45 10.73 -15.36
N ASN A 75 -9.77 9.76 -15.98
CA ASN A 75 -8.40 9.87 -16.49
C ASN A 75 -7.31 10.20 -15.45
N SER A 76 -7.50 9.83 -14.18
CA SER A 76 -6.50 10.10 -13.14
C SER A 76 -5.98 8.84 -12.44
N ASN A 77 -4.66 8.80 -12.21
CA ASN A 77 -3.98 7.77 -11.42
C ASN A 77 -3.81 8.22 -9.97
N THR A 78 -4.85 8.82 -9.39
CA THR A 78 -4.81 9.35 -8.02
C THR A 78 -5.22 8.28 -7.02
N LEU A 79 -4.37 8.02 -6.02
CA LEU A 79 -4.72 7.25 -4.82
C LEU A 79 -4.96 8.20 -3.64
N ILE A 80 -5.98 7.92 -2.87
CA ILE A 80 -6.32 8.62 -1.63
C ILE A 80 -5.90 7.74 -0.45
N VAL A 81 -5.07 8.29 0.43
CA VAL A 81 -4.77 7.73 1.76
C VAL A 81 -5.73 8.37 2.76
N LYS A 82 -6.58 7.58 3.42
CA LYS A 82 -7.44 8.05 4.50
C LYS A 82 -7.02 7.41 5.82
N PHE A 83 -6.69 8.24 6.80
CA PHE A 83 -6.45 7.81 8.18
C PHE A 83 -7.78 7.74 8.93
N THR A 84 -7.93 6.77 9.83
CA THR A 84 -9.03 6.79 10.80
C THR A 84 -8.76 7.87 11.85
N SER A 85 -9.81 8.53 12.33
CA SER A 85 -9.69 9.61 13.34
C SER A 85 -9.07 9.15 14.65
N THR A 86 -9.10 7.84 14.91
CA THR A 86 -8.53 7.19 16.10
C THR A 86 -7.02 7.01 16.04
N ASN A 87 -6.38 7.26 14.90
CA ASN A 87 -4.94 7.04 14.73
C ASN A 87 -4.15 8.37 14.80
N THR A 88 -3.70 8.73 16.00
CA THR A 88 -2.92 9.96 16.27
C THR A 88 -1.40 9.75 16.23
N ASP A 89 -0.93 8.50 16.16
CA ASP A 89 0.49 8.16 16.18
C ASP A 89 1.20 8.59 14.89
N LEU A 90 2.14 9.53 15.01
CA LEU A 90 2.91 10.08 13.90
C LEU A 90 3.74 9.02 13.17
N GLN A 91 4.32 8.05 13.90
CA GLN A 91 5.13 6.98 13.32
C GLN A 91 4.25 6.03 12.50
N VAL A 92 3.08 5.67 13.02
CA VAL A 92 2.11 4.83 12.29
C VAL A 92 1.62 5.53 11.02
N ARG A 93 1.33 6.83 11.10
CA ARG A 93 0.92 7.62 9.93
C ARG A 93 2.04 7.70 8.89
N ALA A 94 3.29 7.90 9.31
CA ALA A 94 4.44 7.91 8.41
C ALA A 94 4.63 6.56 7.71
N ILE A 95 4.50 5.45 8.44
CA ILE A 95 4.52 4.10 7.86
C ILE A 95 3.44 3.96 6.79
N MET A 96 2.20 4.32 7.11
CA MET A 96 1.09 4.22 6.16
C MET A 96 1.33 5.03 4.88
N VAL A 97 1.86 6.26 5.00
CA VAL A 97 2.22 7.08 3.83
C VAL A 97 3.32 6.42 3.02
N GLY A 98 4.40 5.95 3.67
CA GLY A 98 5.51 5.28 2.99
C GLY A 98 5.07 4.03 2.24
N VAL A 99 4.23 3.21 2.85
CA VAL A 99 3.71 2.00 2.19
C VAL A 99 2.71 2.35 1.08
N ALA A 100 1.86 3.36 1.27
CA ALA A 100 0.97 3.84 0.22
C ALA A 100 1.74 4.32 -1.02
N LEU A 101 2.87 5.02 -0.82
CA LEU A 101 3.76 5.44 -1.91
C LEU A 101 4.40 4.24 -2.61
N LEU A 102 4.89 3.26 -1.86
CA LEU A 102 5.42 2.01 -2.42
C LEU A 102 4.38 1.33 -3.32
N PHE A 103 3.14 1.18 -2.83
CA PHE A 103 2.06 0.57 -3.62
C PHE A 103 1.64 1.41 -4.82
N MET A 104 1.63 2.73 -4.68
CA MET A 104 1.38 3.64 -5.81
C MET A 104 2.40 3.39 -6.93
N ILE A 105 3.68 3.36 -6.58
CA ILE A 105 4.76 3.13 -7.54
C ILE A 105 4.63 1.74 -8.17
N THR A 106 4.39 0.71 -7.36
CA THR A 106 4.37 -0.67 -7.87
C THR A 106 3.10 -1.03 -8.64
N GLU A 107 1.97 -0.35 -8.41
CA GLU A 107 0.68 -0.76 -8.96
C GLU A 107 -0.02 0.29 -9.82
N ALA A 108 0.19 1.57 -9.56
CA ALA A 108 -0.43 2.64 -10.34
C ALA A 108 0.49 3.15 -11.47
N TYR A 109 1.81 2.94 -11.37
CA TYR A 109 2.79 3.45 -12.34
C TYR A 109 3.74 2.33 -12.83
N PRO A 110 3.31 1.50 -13.81
CA PRO A 110 4.11 0.38 -14.29
C PRO A 110 5.48 0.80 -14.86
N LEU A 111 5.57 2.01 -15.44
CA LEU A 111 6.82 2.56 -15.96
C LEU A 111 7.82 2.88 -14.84
N LEU A 112 7.38 3.50 -13.75
CA LEU A 112 8.22 3.75 -12.57
C LEU A 112 8.68 2.44 -11.94
N ARG A 113 7.79 1.45 -11.84
CA ARG A 113 8.15 0.11 -11.38
C ARG A 113 9.24 -0.51 -12.24
N ALA A 114 9.14 -0.41 -13.57
CA ALA A 114 10.15 -0.94 -14.48
C ALA A 114 11.51 -0.24 -14.28
N MET A 115 11.51 1.09 -14.22
CA MET A 115 12.74 1.88 -13.99
C MET A 115 13.39 1.57 -12.64
N LEU A 116 12.61 1.34 -11.58
CA LEU A 116 13.14 0.94 -10.27
C LEU A 116 13.75 -0.47 -10.30
N LEU A 117 13.09 -1.41 -10.97
CA LEU A 117 13.66 -2.76 -11.13
C LEU A 117 14.96 -2.72 -11.94
N GLU A 118 15.07 -1.80 -12.90
CA GLU A 118 16.30 -1.60 -13.66
C GLU A 118 17.41 -0.94 -12.83
N SER A 119 17.09 0.09 -12.04
CA SER A 119 18.08 0.75 -11.17
C SER A 119 18.65 -0.22 -10.15
N MET A 120 17.81 -1.09 -9.57
CA MET A 120 18.24 -2.12 -8.61
C MET A 120 19.16 -3.19 -9.21
N LYS A 121 19.17 -3.38 -10.53
CA LYS A 121 20.10 -4.31 -11.20
C LYS A 121 21.49 -3.70 -11.38
N LYS A 122 21.57 -2.39 -11.57
CA LYS A 122 22.84 -1.66 -11.79
C LYS A 122 23.75 -1.65 -10.56
N ASP A 123 23.19 -1.73 -9.36
CA ASP A 123 23.95 -1.73 -8.10
C ASP A 123 24.52 -3.11 -7.70
N THR A 124 24.39 -4.12 -8.57
CA THR A 124 24.87 -5.51 -8.34
C THR A 124 26.09 -5.90 -9.19
N LEU A 125 26.75 -4.93 -9.84
CA LEU A 125 28.03 -5.09 -10.55
C LEU A 125 29.10 -4.23 -9.89
#